data_AF-A0A1F2W6A0-F1
#
_entry.id   AF-A0A1F2W6A0-F1
#
_cell.length_a   1.000
_cell.length_b   1.000
_cell.length_c   1.000
_cell.angle_alpha   90.00
_cell.angle_beta   90.00
_cell.angle_gamma   90.00
#
_symmetry.space_group_name_H-M   'P 1'
#
loop_
_entity.id
_entity.type
_entity.pdbx_description
1 polymer ?
#
loop_
_entity_poly.entity_id
_entity_poly.type
_entity_poly.pdbx_seq_one_letter_code
_entity_poly.pdbx_strand_id
1 'polypeptide(L)'
;MWRRLIPILLLVASVAVACGDDESVFDQGGVTTTTSPGAGEETTTTGAQTSTTEAATTTEATTTLGGGEQAMADQIAADLVAEGGDTGLPLDEASAQCLGSQIVGTFGVARLQELDAAAGGEGDLGAALELMTPEEQATLMEVILNGAGGQAPCVDVEALVVDSLTESGLSAGSAECVAGALTEGTVLQDLLGSMVTGADGEGEMDPEVMTQMLTVLMTCLTPEELAEMGEIDLGS
;
A
#
# COMPACT_ATOMS: atom_id res chain seq x y z
N MET A 1 23.06 -1.11 -14.00
CA MET A 1 23.00 -1.59 -12.61
C MET A 1 23.15 -0.47 -11.57
N TRP A 2 24.10 0.46 -11.67
CA TRP A 2 24.25 1.56 -10.68
C TRP A 2 23.20 2.70 -10.77
N ARG A 3 22.33 2.69 -11.80
CA ARG A 3 21.32 3.74 -12.06
C ARG A 3 19.95 3.49 -11.40
N ARG A 4 19.64 2.25 -10.98
CA ARG A 4 18.33 1.89 -10.38
C ARG A 4 18.35 1.79 -8.84
N LEU A 5 19.54 1.84 -8.21
CA LEU A 5 19.70 1.94 -6.74
C LEU A 5 19.62 3.39 -6.23
N ILE A 6 19.66 4.38 -7.13
CA ILE A 6 19.61 5.80 -6.79
C ILE A 6 18.25 6.22 -6.17
N PRO A 7 17.06 5.81 -6.66
CA PRO A 7 15.80 6.25 -6.08
C PRO A 7 15.53 5.66 -4.69
N ILE A 8 15.87 4.39 -4.43
CA ILE A 8 15.69 3.75 -3.12
C ILE A 8 16.64 4.37 -2.08
N LEU A 9 17.88 4.67 -2.47
CA LEU A 9 18.85 5.34 -1.60
C LEU A 9 18.51 6.83 -1.39
N LEU A 10 17.84 7.47 -2.36
CA LEU A 10 17.27 8.81 -2.22
C LEU A 10 16.07 8.83 -1.26
N LEU A 11 15.22 7.81 -1.28
CA LEU A 11 14.03 7.70 -0.42
C LEU A 11 14.41 7.49 1.06
N VAL A 12 15.50 6.76 1.32
CA VAL A 12 16.06 6.62 2.68
C VAL A 12 16.81 7.88 3.13
N ALA A 13 17.37 8.66 2.20
CA ALA A 13 18.08 9.90 2.51
C ALA A 13 17.16 11.14 2.63
N SER A 14 16.00 11.15 1.97
CA SER A 14 15.07 12.30 1.98
C SER A 14 14.27 12.42 3.28
N VAL A 15 14.04 11.32 4.02
CA VAL A 15 13.40 11.36 5.34
C VAL A 15 14.29 12.04 6.39
N ALA A 16 15.60 12.11 6.18
CA ALA A 16 16.54 12.72 7.12
C ALA A 16 16.79 14.23 6.92
N VAL A 17 16.32 14.85 5.82
CA VAL A 17 16.70 16.24 5.45
C VAL A 17 15.53 17.24 5.44
N ALA A 18 14.27 16.82 5.59
CA ALA A 18 13.11 17.72 5.49
C ALA A 18 12.65 18.40 6.79
N CYS A 19 13.32 18.20 7.93
CA CYS A 19 13.02 18.90 9.19
C CYS A 19 14.23 19.72 9.67
N GLY A 20 14.51 20.84 9.00
CA GLY A 20 15.58 21.77 9.36
C GLY A 20 15.11 23.22 9.35
N ASP A 21 15.04 23.80 10.55
CA ASP A 21 14.90 25.22 10.90
C ASP A 21 13.52 25.89 10.72
N ASP A 22 12.70 25.85 11.79
CA ASP A 22 11.83 26.98 12.10
C ASP A 22 11.94 27.37 13.58
N GLU A 23 12.24 28.65 13.78
CA GLU A 23 12.58 29.25 15.06
C GLU A 23 11.34 29.39 15.98
N SER A 24 11.59 29.19 17.26
CA SER A 24 10.61 29.20 18.34
C SER A 24 9.86 30.52 18.48
N VAL A 25 8.55 30.53 18.21
CA VAL A 25 7.64 31.61 18.67
C VAL A 25 6.25 31.04 19.00
N PHE A 26 6.08 30.41 20.17
CA PHE A 26 4.76 30.43 20.82
C PHE A 26 4.87 30.73 22.31
N ASP A 27 4.31 31.90 22.59
CA ASP A 27 4.19 32.62 23.85
C ASP A 27 3.14 31.95 24.76
N GLN A 28 3.42 31.96 26.06
CA GLN A 28 2.56 31.40 27.10
C GLN A 28 1.28 32.24 27.28
N GLY A 29 0.13 31.67 26.92
CA GLY A 29 -1.18 32.27 27.20
C GLY A 29 -2.13 31.27 27.86
N GLY A 30 -2.23 31.33 29.18
CA GLY A 30 -2.95 30.36 30.01
C GLY A 30 -4.43 30.19 29.69
N VAL A 31 -4.91 28.96 29.83
CA VAL A 31 -6.34 28.63 29.82
C VAL A 31 -6.78 28.19 31.22
N THR A 32 -7.75 28.94 31.69
CA THR A 32 -8.43 28.89 32.98
C THR A 32 -9.20 27.58 33.17
N THR A 33 -8.96 26.93 34.30
CA THR A 33 -9.74 25.82 34.83
C THR A 33 -11.18 26.27 35.12
N THR A 34 -12.19 25.54 34.64
CA THR A 34 -13.57 25.62 35.17
C THR A 34 -14.11 24.21 35.38
N THR A 35 -14.30 23.87 36.65
CA THR A 35 -14.94 22.66 37.15
C THR A 35 -16.41 22.95 37.41
N SER A 36 -17.33 22.05 37.01
CA SER A 36 -18.56 21.79 37.76
C SER A 36 -19.23 20.47 37.34
N PRO A 37 -19.84 19.70 38.27
CA PRO A 37 -20.25 18.33 38.05
C PRO A 37 -21.71 18.19 37.60
N GLY A 38 -21.99 17.22 36.74
CA GLY A 38 -23.34 16.82 36.35
C GLY A 38 -23.50 15.31 36.51
N ALA A 39 -24.27 14.92 37.53
CA ALA A 39 -24.72 13.56 37.74
C ALA A 39 -25.76 13.17 36.68
N GLY A 40 -25.58 11.99 36.09
CA GLY A 40 -26.55 11.33 35.23
C GLY A 40 -26.23 9.84 35.17
N GLU A 41 -26.86 9.07 36.05
CA GLU A 41 -26.94 7.62 35.95
C GLU A 41 -27.79 7.28 34.71
N GLU A 42 -27.17 6.66 33.70
CA GLU A 42 -27.90 5.87 32.70
C GLU A 42 -27.42 4.42 32.78
N THR A 43 -28.37 3.55 33.12
CA THR A 43 -28.22 2.10 33.14
C THR A 43 -28.29 1.59 31.70
N THR A 44 -27.18 1.14 31.14
CA THR A 44 -27.16 0.47 29.84
C THR A 44 -27.04 -1.05 30.05
N THR A 45 -28.10 -1.75 29.66
CA THR A 45 -28.21 -3.21 29.66
C THR A 45 -27.34 -3.81 28.55
N THR A 46 -26.33 -4.60 28.94
CA THR A 46 -25.48 -5.42 28.07
C THR A 46 -26.30 -6.53 27.40
N GLY A 47 -26.55 -6.40 26.10
CA GLY A 47 -27.02 -7.50 25.25
C GLY A 47 -25.81 -8.24 24.67
N ALA A 48 -25.55 -9.45 25.15
CA ALA A 48 -24.57 -10.35 24.56
C ALA A 48 -25.03 -10.77 23.16
N GLN A 49 -24.39 -10.26 22.11
CA GLN A 49 -24.52 -10.79 20.76
C GLN A 49 -23.43 -11.85 20.57
N THR A 50 -23.86 -13.11 20.53
CA THR A 50 -23.05 -14.23 20.06
C THR A 50 -22.93 -14.12 18.55
N SER A 51 -21.83 -13.54 18.06
CA SER A 51 -21.48 -13.57 16.64
C SER A 51 -21.00 -14.98 16.30
N THR A 52 -21.86 -15.74 15.63
CA THR A 52 -21.49 -16.99 14.97
C THR A 52 -20.72 -16.63 13.70
N THR A 53 -19.41 -16.81 13.71
CA THR A 53 -18.57 -16.75 12.50
C THR A 53 -18.89 -17.98 11.64
N GLU A 54 -19.79 -17.81 10.67
CA GLU A 54 -19.94 -18.75 9.56
C GLU A 54 -18.75 -18.55 8.61
N ALA A 55 -17.87 -19.55 8.54
CA ALA A 55 -16.82 -19.62 7.52
C ALA A 55 -17.49 -19.82 6.16
N ALA A 56 -17.69 -18.72 5.43
CA ALA A 56 -18.09 -18.75 4.04
C ALA A 56 -16.98 -19.46 3.25
N THR A 57 -17.27 -20.69 2.82
CA THR A 57 -16.41 -21.40 1.87
C THR A 57 -16.65 -20.77 0.51
N THR A 58 -15.87 -19.74 0.18
CA THR A 58 -15.87 -19.12 -1.15
C THR A 58 -15.41 -20.16 -2.17
N THR A 59 -16.35 -20.65 -2.97
CA THR A 59 -16.03 -21.49 -4.13
C THR A 59 -15.60 -20.53 -5.24
N GLU A 60 -14.29 -20.36 -5.40
CA GLU A 60 -13.73 -19.53 -6.46
C GLU A 60 -14.12 -20.10 -7.83
N ALA A 61 -14.73 -19.26 -8.67
CA ALA A 61 -14.95 -19.58 -10.06
C ALA A 61 -13.59 -19.48 -10.77
N THR A 62 -12.92 -20.63 -10.94
CA THR A 62 -11.67 -20.71 -11.69
C THR A 62 -11.96 -20.43 -13.16
N THR A 63 -11.65 -19.21 -13.61
CA THR A 63 -11.69 -18.88 -15.04
C THR A 63 -10.58 -19.67 -15.71
N THR A 64 -10.94 -20.71 -16.45
CA THR A 64 -9.95 -21.56 -17.13
C THR A 64 -9.40 -20.80 -18.33
N LEU A 65 -8.16 -20.33 -18.22
CA LEU A 65 -7.42 -19.69 -19.30
C LEU A 65 -7.14 -20.70 -20.44
N GLY A 66 -7.12 -20.21 -21.67
CA GLY A 66 -6.63 -20.96 -22.82
C GLY A 66 -5.13 -21.26 -22.70
N GLY A 67 -4.61 -22.26 -23.43
CA GLY A 67 -3.20 -22.65 -23.31
C GLY A 67 -2.18 -21.56 -23.64
N GLY A 68 -2.54 -20.59 -24.49
CA GLY A 68 -1.70 -19.40 -24.77
C GLY A 68 -1.78 -18.33 -23.68
N GLU A 69 -2.93 -18.18 -23.03
CA GLU A 69 -3.13 -17.28 -21.90
C GLU A 69 -2.38 -17.79 -20.68
N GLN A 70 -2.46 -19.10 -20.40
CA GLN A 70 -1.72 -19.71 -19.30
C GLN A 70 -0.21 -19.53 -19.45
N ALA A 71 0.34 -19.74 -20.65
CA ALA A 71 1.78 -19.57 -20.88
C ALA A 71 2.25 -18.13 -20.62
N MET A 72 1.44 -17.13 -20.97
CA MET A 72 1.75 -15.72 -20.67
C MET A 72 1.59 -15.40 -19.19
N ALA A 73 0.58 -15.97 -18.52
CA ALA A 73 0.39 -15.81 -17.09
C ALA A 73 1.56 -16.40 -16.30
N ASP A 74 2.03 -17.59 -16.69
CA ASP A 74 3.18 -18.27 -16.10
C ASP A 74 4.48 -17.46 -16.33
N GLN A 75 4.63 -16.82 -17.49
CA GLN A 75 5.76 -15.95 -17.77
C GLN A 75 5.74 -14.71 -16.86
N ILE A 76 4.61 -14.00 -16.77
CA ILE A 76 4.47 -12.83 -15.90
C ILE A 76 4.72 -13.21 -14.44
N ALA A 77 4.22 -14.35 -14.00
CA ALA A 77 4.46 -14.85 -12.64
C ALA A 77 5.97 -15.10 -12.38
N ALA A 78 6.67 -15.70 -13.35
CA ALA A 78 8.11 -15.93 -13.23
C ALA A 78 8.90 -14.61 -13.17
N ASP A 79 8.52 -13.62 -13.99
CA ASP A 79 9.14 -12.30 -14.00
C ASP A 79 8.89 -11.57 -12.68
N LEU A 80 7.65 -11.59 -12.16
CA LEU A 80 7.30 -11.01 -10.86
C LEU A 80 8.07 -11.63 -9.70
N VAL A 81 8.29 -12.94 -9.69
CA VAL A 81 9.10 -13.60 -8.65
C VAL A 81 10.58 -13.24 -8.78
N ALA A 82 11.09 -13.15 -10.02
CA ALA A 82 12.47 -12.78 -10.29
C ALA A 82 12.77 -11.33 -9.90
N GLU A 83 11.87 -10.40 -10.19
CA GLU A 83 12.02 -8.96 -9.90
C GLU A 83 11.55 -8.59 -8.48
N GLY A 84 10.60 -9.33 -7.92
CA GLY A 84 10.05 -9.15 -6.57
C GLY A 84 11.12 -9.22 -5.47
N GLY A 85 12.11 -10.10 -5.66
CA GLY A 85 13.22 -10.26 -4.72
C GLY A 85 14.12 -9.03 -4.58
N ASP A 86 14.23 -8.20 -5.63
CA ASP A 86 15.03 -6.96 -5.60
C ASP A 86 14.21 -5.74 -5.18
N THR A 87 12.89 -5.78 -5.34
CA THR A 87 11.96 -4.67 -5.02
C THR A 87 11.43 -4.73 -3.58
N GLY A 88 11.74 -5.80 -2.84
CA GLY A 88 11.34 -5.95 -1.44
C GLY A 88 9.87 -6.28 -1.23
N LEU A 89 9.14 -6.61 -2.31
CA LEU A 89 7.78 -7.11 -2.22
C LEU A 89 7.83 -8.62 -1.94
N PRO A 90 7.33 -9.11 -0.79
CA PRO A 90 7.24 -10.53 -0.50
C PRO A 90 6.13 -11.20 -1.33
N LEU A 91 6.36 -11.32 -2.64
CA LEU A 91 5.52 -12.07 -3.56
C LEU A 91 6.01 -13.52 -3.60
N ASP A 92 5.20 -14.44 -3.08
CA ASP A 92 5.45 -15.87 -3.28
C ASP A 92 4.96 -16.35 -4.66
N GLU A 93 5.36 -17.56 -5.03
CA GLU A 93 5.05 -18.15 -6.33
C GLU A 93 3.53 -18.26 -6.57
N ALA A 94 2.72 -18.56 -5.55
CA ALA A 94 1.27 -18.68 -5.70
C ALA A 94 0.61 -17.32 -5.92
N SER A 95 1.00 -16.30 -5.17
CA SER A 95 0.52 -14.92 -5.39
C SER A 95 0.93 -14.39 -6.76
N ALA A 96 2.17 -14.66 -7.20
CA ALA A 96 2.62 -14.28 -8.54
C ALA A 96 1.84 -15.00 -9.66
N GLN A 97 1.55 -16.30 -9.49
CA GLN A 97 0.74 -17.07 -10.45
C GLN A 97 -0.70 -16.56 -10.53
N CYS A 98 -1.30 -16.27 -9.37
CA CYS A 98 -2.60 -15.64 -9.28
C CYS A 98 -2.59 -14.30 -10.02
N LEU A 99 -1.62 -13.42 -9.72
CA LEU A 99 -1.55 -12.08 -10.30
C LEU A 99 -1.32 -12.14 -11.81
N GLY A 100 -0.42 -13.01 -12.28
CA GLY A 100 -0.20 -13.24 -13.71
C GLY A 100 -1.48 -13.66 -14.43
N SER A 101 -2.29 -14.54 -13.82
CA SER A 101 -3.57 -14.97 -14.39
C SER A 101 -4.60 -13.83 -14.48
N GLN A 102 -4.65 -12.97 -13.46
CA GLN A 102 -5.57 -11.84 -13.43
C GLN A 102 -5.15 -10.73 -14.40
N ILE A 103 -3.85 -10.46 -14.54
CA ILE A 103 -3.31 -9.51 -15.52
C ILE A 103 -3.64 -9.99 -16.94
N VAL A 104 -3.37 -11.26 -17.25
CA VAL A 104 -3.70 -11.83 -18.58
C VAL A 104 -5.20 -11.81 -18.84
N GLY A 105 -6.02 -12.15 -17.84
CA GLY A 105 -7.47 -12.08 -17.95
C GLY A 105 -8.00 -10.66 -18.20
N THR A 106 -7.35 -9.65 -17.62
CA THR A 106 -7.77 -8.24 -17.70
C THR A 106 -7.31 -7.58 -19.00
N PHE A 107 -6.02 -7.68 -19.36
CA PHE A 107 -5.46 -6.99 -20.52
C PHE A 107 -5.50 -7.83 -21.80
N GLY A 108 -5.52 -9.15 -21.66
CA GLY A 108 -5.45 -10.10 -22.77
C GLY A 108 -4.03 -10.26 -23.33
N VAL A 109 -3.77 -11.46 -23.85
CA VAL A 109 -2.45 -11.86 -24.40
C VAL A 109 -1.99 -10.93 -25.53
N ALA A 110 -2.90 -10.49 -26.40
CA ALA A 110 -2.54 -9.66 -27.55
C ALA A 110 -1.96 -8.31 -27.13
N ARG A 111 -2.54 -7.67 -26.10
CA ARG A 111 -2.06 -6.39 -25.59
C ARG A 111 -0.74 -6.54 -24.84
N LEU A 112 -0.62 -7.59 -24.02
CA LEU A 112 0.61 -7.87 -23.28
C LEU A 112 1.79 -8.18 -24.22
N GLN A 113 1.54 -8.91 -25.31
CA GLN A 113 2.56 -9.14 -26.35
C GLN A 113 2.95 -7.86 -27.09
N GLU A 114 2.01 -6.95 -27.32
CA GLU A 114 2.31 -5.64 -27.92
C GLU A 114 3.22 -4.82 -26.99
N LEU A 115 2.92 -4.80 -25.69
CA LEU A 115 3.72 -4.11 -24.68
C LEU A 115 5.12 -4.72 -24.55
N ASP A 116 5.24 -6.03 -24.47
CA ASP A 116 6.55 -6.72 -24.41
C ASP A 116 7.39 -6.45 -25.67
N ALA A 117 6.78 -6.53 -26.85
CA ALA A 117 7.47 -6.21 -28.11
C ALA A 117 7.92 -4.75 -28.17
N ALA A 118 7.13 -3.82 -27.63
CA ALA A 118 7.47 -2.41 -27.56
C ALA A 118 8.55 -2.12 -26.51
N ALA A 119 8.59 -2.89 -25.41
CA ALA A 119 9.60 -2.84 -24.36
C ALA A 119 10.95 -3.44 -24.79
N GLY A 120 11.01 -4.17 -25.91
CA GLY A 120 12.23 -4.76 -26.47
C GLY A 120 12.31 -6.28 -26.37
N GLY A 121 11.26 -6.95 -25.86
CA GLY A 121 11.10 -8.41 -25.88
C GLY A 121 12.00 -9.17 -24.89
N GLU A 122 12.58 -8.48 -23.92
CA GLU A 122 13.43 -9.10 -22.88
C GLU A 122 12.63 -9.43 -21.59
N GLY A 123 11.30 -9.25 -21.58
CA GLY A 123 10.50 -9.50 -20.37
C GLY A 123 10.74 -8.47 -19.26
N ASP A 124 11.20 -7.25 -19.59
CA ASP A 124 11.27 -6.14 -18.61
C ASP A 124 9.85 -5.61 -18.39
N LEU A 125 9.17 -6.15 -17.37
CA LEU A 125 7.82 -5.74 -17.01
C LEU A 125 7.77 -4.25 -16.65
N GLY A 126 8.83 -3.72 -16.04
CA GLY A 126 8.97 -2.30 -15.74
C GLY A 126 8.94 -1.43 -17.00
N ALA A 127 9.67 -1.82 -18.05
CA ALA A 127 9.63 -1.14 -19.34
C ALA A 127 8.26 -1.28 -20.03
N ALA A 128 7.58 -2.42 -19.87
CA ALA A 128 6.22 -2.60 -20.38
C ALA A 128 5.20 -1.70 -19.65
N LEU A 129 5.34 -1.54 -18.33
CA LEU A 129 4.55 -0.64 -17.49
C LEU A 129 4.69 0.83 -17.92
N GLU A 130 5.90 1.29 -18.26
CA GLU A 130 6.15 2.64 -18.76
C GLU A 130 5.46 2.93 -20.12
N LEU A 131 5.13 1.89 -20.87
CA LEU A 131 4.47 1.97 -22.19
C LEU A 131 2.94 1.83 -22.11
N MET A 132 2.40 1.45 -20.95
CA MET A 132 0.97 1.41 -20.71
C MET A 132 0.37 2.81 -20.70
N THR A 133 -0.90 2.93 -21.10
CA THR A 133 -1.63 4.19 -20.90
C THR A 133 -1.90 4.40 -19.40
N PRO A 134 -2.17 5.65 -18.95
CA PRO A 134 -2.54 5.91 -17.56
C PRO A 134 -3.77 5.11 -17.11
N GLU A 135 -4.71 4.86 -18.03
CA GLU A 135 -5.91 4.05 -17.78
C GLU A 135 -5.56 2.57 -17.58
N GLU A 136 -4.61 2.05 -18.35
CA GLU A 136 -4.10 0.69 -18.22
C GLU A 136 -3.30 0.51 -16.92
N GLN A 137 -2.47 1.49 -16.55
CA GLN A 137 -1.74 1.47 -15.28
C GLN A 137 -2.70 1.52 -14.08
N ALA A 138 -3.73 2.36 -14.13
CA ALA A 138 -4.76 2.41 -13.10
C ALA A 138 -5.51 1.08 -12.99
N THR A 139 -5.85 0.47 -14.13
CA THR A 139 -6.49 -0.86 -14.16
C THR A 139 -5.57 -1.93 -13.57
N LEU A 140 -4.28 -1.90 -13.88
CA LEU A 140 -3.30 -2.85 -13.34
C LEU A 140 -3.18 -2.71 -11.82
N MET A 141 -3.11 -1.48 -11.32
CA MET A 141 -3.11 -1.19 -9.88
C MET A 141 -4.39 -1.68 -9.21
N GLU A 142 -5.55 -1.47 -9.84
CA GLU A 142 -6.84 -1.97 -9.35
C GLU A 142 -6.83 -3.50 -9.24
N VAL A 143 -6.30 -4.20 -10.25
CA VAL A 143 -6.15 -5.67 -10.24
C VAL A 143 -5.22 -6.12 -9.12
N ILE A 144 -4.09 -5.44 -8.89
CA ILE A 144 -3.14 -5.80 -7.83
C ILE A 144 -3.78 -5.63 -6.45
N LEU A 145 -4.47 -4.50 -6.22
CA LEU A 145 -5.01 -4.13 -4.91
C LEU A 145 -6.33 -4.83 -4.57
N ASN A 146 -7.23 -4.97 -5.55
CA ASN A 146 -8.60 -5.42 -5.32
C ASN A 146 -8.93 -6.74 -6.01
N GLY A 147 -8.05 -7.21 -6.90
CA GLY A 147 -8.33 -8.35 -7.77
C GLY A 147 -9.14 -7.97 -9.02
N ALA A 148 -9.22 -8.89 -9.97
CA ALA A 148 -9.94 -8.72 -11.22
C ALA A 148 -11.31 -9.42 -11.22
N GLY A 149 -12.33 -8.76 -11.76
CA GLY A 149 -13.60 -9.42 -12.11
C GLY A 149 -14.33 -10.08 -10.93
N GLY A 150 -14.23 -9.49 -9.73
CA GLY A 150 -14.86 -10.00 -8.50
C GLY A 150 -14.13 -11.19 -7.85
N GLN A 151 -12.92 -11.50 -8.31
CA GLN A 151 -12.00 -12.41 -7.62
C GLN A 151 -11.31 -11.65 -6.49
N ALA A 152 -10.90 -12.38 -5.45
CA ALA A 152 -10.10 -11.80 -4.37
C ALA A 152 -8.75 -11.29 -4.90
N PRO A 153 -8.14 -10.29 -4.23
CA PRO A 153 -6.79 -9.86 -4.58
C PRO A 153 -5.81 -11.02 -4.37
N CYS A 154 -4.83 -11.11 -5.28
CA CYS A 154 -3.79 -12.15 -5.22
C CYS A 154 -2.74 -11.88 -4.14
N VAL A 155 -2.66 -10.64 -3.68
CA VAL A 155 -1.74 -10.18 -2.66
C VAL A 155 -2.56 -9.57 -1.55
N ASP A 156 -2.38 -10.07 -0.34
CA ASP A 156 -2.95 -9.45 0.85
C ASP A 156 -2.08 -8.26 1.25
N VAL A 157 -2.31 -7.12 0.60
CA VAL A 157 -1.56 -5.90 0.85
C VAL A 157 -1.77 -5.41 2.28
N GLU A 158 -2.96 -5.63 2.85
CA GLU A 158 -3.23 -5.30 4.24
C GLU A 158 -2.32 -6.10 5.17
N ALA A 159 -2.31 -7.43 5.04
CA ALA A 159 -1.45 -8.29 5.85
C ALA A 159 0.04 -7.94 5.68
N LEU A 160 0.47 -7.60 4.46
CA LEU A 160 1.85 -7.19 4.17
C LEU A 160 2.20 -5.87 4.86
N VAL A 161 1.30 -4.88 4.83
CA VAL A 161 1.46 -3.60 5.54
C VAL A 161 1.46 -3.83 7.05
N VAL A 162 0.57 -4.67 7.59
CA VAL A 162 0.55 -5.02 9.01
C VAL A 162 1.87 -5.65 9.45
N ASP A 163 2.38 -6.61 8.70
CA ASP A 163 3.64 -7.30 9.02
C ASP A 163 4.81 -6.32 9.01
N SER A 164 4.91 -5.48 7.98
CA SER A 164 5.95 -4.44 7.85
C SER A 164 5.90 -3.41 8.99
N LEU A 165 4.71 -2.95 9.37
CA LEU A 165 4.52 -2.00 10.47
C LEU A 165 4.85 -2.64 11.82
N THR A 166 4.46 -3.90 12.02
CA THR A 166 4.76 -4.65 13.24
C THR A 166 6.27 -4.92 13.37
N GLU A 167 6.94 -5.26 12.27
CA GLU A 167 8.40 -5.40 12.22
C GLU A 167 9.10 -4.06 12.50
N SER A 168 8.48 -2.94 12.11
CA SER A 168 8.93 -1.58 12.43
C SER A 168 8.67 -1.16 13.89
N GLY A 169 8.08 -2.04 14.71
CA GLY A 169 7.88 -1.82 16.14
C GLY A 169 6.49 -1.33 16.54
N LEU A 170 5.55 -1.16 15.59
CA LEU A 170 4.17 -0.85 15.96
C LEU A 170 3.52 -2.04 16.66
N SER A 171 2.58 -1.75 17.57
CA SER A 171 1.73 -2.80 18.10
C SER A 171 0.83 -3.36 17.01
N ALA A 172 0.49 -4.65 17.10
CA ALA A 172 -0.36 -5.32 16.11
C ALA A 172 -1.70 -4.58 15.88
N GLY A 173 -2.32 -4.04 16.94
CA GLY A 173 -3.57 -3.31 16.82
C GLY A 173 -3.43 -1.97 16.08
N SER A 174 -2.33 -1.25 16.30
CA SER A 174 -2.05 0.00 15.59
C SER A 174 -1.67 -0.28 14.13
N ALA A 175 -0.90 -1.34 13.87
CA ALA A 175 -0.54 -1.80 12.54
C ALA A 175 -1.80 -2.20 11.74
N GLU A 176 -2.71 -2.99 12.32
CA GLU A 176 -4.01 -3.35 11.72
C GLU A 176 -4.86 -2.11 11.41
N CYS A 177 -4.94 -1.15 12.35
CA CYS A 177 -5.69 0.09 12.13
C CYS A 177 -5.11 0.92 10.97
N VAL A 178 -3.79 1.11 10.94
CA VAL A 178 -3.12 1.86 9.87
C VAL A 178 -3.27 1.14 8.53
N ALA A 179 -3.04 -0.16 8.49
CA ALA A 179 -3.18 -0.97 7.27
C ALA A 179 -4.60 -0.90 6.72
N GLY A 180 -5.61 -1.11 7.57
CA GLY A 180 -7.02 -1.01 7.18
C GLY A 180 -7.39 0.39 6.68
N ALA A 181 -6.91 1.45 7.34
CA ALA A 181 -7.17 2.81 6.88
C ALA A 181 -6.49 3.14 5.54
N LEU A 182 -5.33 2.54 5.25
CA LEU A 182 -4.63 2.68 3.97
C LEU A 182 -5.30 1.88 2.85
N THR A 183 -5.80 0.68 3.14
CA THR A 183 -6.41 -0.22 2.14
C THR A 183 -7.89 0.11 1.87
N GLU A 184 -8.66 0.56 2.87
CA GLU A 184 -10.04 1.02 2.69
C GLU A 184 -10.12 2.44 2.09
N GLY A 185 -9.05 3.22 2.23
CA GLY A 185 -8.98 4.61 1.75
C GLY A 185 -8.48 4.75 0.30
N THR A 186 -8.59 5.96 -0.24
CA THR A 186 -7.89 6.31 -1.50
C THR A 186 -6.41 6.57 -1.29
N VAL A 187 -5.94 6.71 -0.04
CA VAL A 187 -4.56 7.07 0.31
C VAL A 187 -3.54 6.21 -0.41
N LEU A 188 -3.71 4.88 -0.38
CA LEU A 188 -2.75 3.98 -1.01
C LEU A 188 -2.77 4.11 -2.54
N GLN A 189 -3.94 4.29 -3.14
CA GLN A 189 -4.07 4.53 -4.59
C GLN A 189 -3.46 5.88 -5.00
N ASP A 190 -3.69 6.92 -4.21
CA ASP A 190 -3.17 8.27 -4.45
C ASP A 190 -1.64 8.29 -4.30
N LEU A 191 -1.11 7.59 -3.28
CA LEU A 191 0.32 7.42 -3.06
C LEU A 191 1.00 6.61 -4.17
N LEU A 192 0.39 5.51 -4.63
CA LEU A 192 0.91 4.73 -5.74
C LEU A 192 0.80 5.48 -7.06
N GLY A 193 -0.29 6.22 -7.27
CA GLY A 193 -0.52 7.04 -8.45
C GLY A 193 0.50 8.17 -8.58
N SER A 194 0.87 8.84 -7.49
CA SER A 194 1.93 9.86 -7.50
C SER A 194 3.29 9.26 -7.84
N MET A 195 3.61 8.08 -7.27
CA MET A 195 4.85 7.37 -7.57
C MET A 195 4.95 6.95 -9.04
N VAL A 196 3.87 6.44 -9.64
CA VAL A 196 3.86 5.95 -11.03
C VAL A 196 3.89 7.09 -12.03
N THR A 197 3.13 8.16 -11.80
CA THR A 197 3.05 9.28 -12.74
C THR A 197 4.31 10.15 -12.75
N GLY A 198 5.18 10.00 -11.74
CA GLY A 198 6.40 10.79 -11.61
C GLY A 198 6.14 12.28 -11.64
N ALA A 199 4.91 12.70 -11.27
CA ALA A 199 4.45 14.08 -11.33
C ALA A 199 5.25 15.00 -10.38
N ASP A 200 6.02 14.41 -9.47
CA ASP A 200 6.85 15.13 -8.51
C ASP A 200 8.28 15.28 -9.06
N GLY A 201 8.46 16.36 -9.82
CA GLY A 201 9.76 17.00 -9.84
C GLY A 201 10.17 17.31 -8.40
N GLU A 202 11.20 16.61 -7.91
CA GLU A 202 11.89 16.89 -6.65
C GLU A 202 11.10 16.65 -5.35
N GLY A 203 10.45 15.48 -5.21
CA GLY A 203 10.30 14.82 -3.91
C GLY A 203 9.32 15.43 -2.88
N GLU A 204 8.43 16.32 -3.29
CA GLU A 204 7.33 16.79 -2.45
C GLU A 204 6.16 15.80 -2.55
N MET A 205 5.89 15.07 -1.47
CA MET A 205 4.66 14.29 -1.34
C MET A 205 3.47 15.25 -1.38
N ASP A 206 2.43 14.90 -2.15
CA ASP A 206 1.21 15.70 -2.22
C ASP A 206 0.70 16.06 -0.80
N PRO A 207 0.41 17.35 -0.52
CA PRO A 207 0.06 17.80 0.82
C PRO A 207 -1.26 17.21 1.31
N GLU A 208 -2.16 16.83 0.41
CA GLU A 208 -3.41 16.15 0.75
C GLU A 208 -3.12 14.71 1.19
N VAL A 209 -2.25 13.98 0.47
CA VAL A 209 -1.79 12.64 0.85
C VAL A 209 -1.09 12.68 2.21
N MET A 210 -0.21 13.66 2.44
CA MET A 210 0.47 13.83 3.73
C MET A 210 -0.53 14.11 4.86
N THR A 211 -1.53 14.96 4.62
CA THR A 211 -2.57 15.27 5.62
C THR A 211 -3.42 14.04 5.95
N GLN A 212 -3.77 13.23 4.94
CA GLN A 212 -4.51 11.99 5.15
C GLN A 212 -3.66 10.99 5.95
N MET A 213 -2.39 10.83 5.61
CA MET A 213 -1.47 9.95 6.36
C MET A 213 -1.32 10.39 7.82
N LEU A 214 -1.13 11.69 8.08
CA LEU A 214 -1.09 12.23 9.44
C LEU A 214 -2.40 11.98 10.21
N THR A 215 -3.54 12.07 9.52
CA THR A 215 -4.85 11.79 10.12
C THR A 215 -4.96 10.32 10.52
N VAL A 216 -4.53 9.41 9.65
CA VAL A 216 -4.48 7.96 9.95
C VAL A 216 -3.57 7.68 11.13
N LEU A 217 -2.35 8.23 11.13
CA LEU A 217 -1.38 8.07 12.21
C LEU A 217 -1.94 8.58 13.55
N MET A 218 -2.52 9.78 13.58
CA MET A 218 -3.12 10.34 14.79
C MET A 218 -4.34 9.57 15.30
N THR A 219 -5.04 8.86 14.41
CA THR A 219 -6.23 8.07 14.76
C THR A 219 -5.87 6.67 15.23
N CYS A 220 -4.87 6.06 14.61
CA CYS A 220 -4.51 4.66 14.81
C CYS A 220 -3.36 4.45 15.79
N LEU A 221 -2.43 5.40 15.92
CA LEU A 221 -1.29 5.28 16.83
C LEU A 221 -1.63 5.80 18.21
N THR A 222 -1.09 5.14 19.22
CA THR A 222 -1.06 5.67 20.57
C THR A 222 -0.03 6.81 20.69
N PRO A 223 -0.18 7.72 21.67
CA PRO A 223 0.81 8.77 21.91
C PRO A 223 2.22 8.23 22.23
N GLU A 224 2.29 7.02 22.79
CA GLU A 224 3.54 6.33 23.12
C GLU A 224 4.25 5.85 21.84
N GLU A 225 3.51 5.22 20.92
CA GLU A 225 4.02 4.82 19.60
C GLU A 225 4.41 6.03 18.74
N LEU A 226 3.64 7.11 18.78
CA LEU A 226 4.00 8.37 18.09
C LEU A 226 5.29 8.98 18.63
N ALA A 227 5.52 8.93 19.95
CA ALA A 227 6.75 9.40 20.55
C ALA A 227 7.95 8.53 20.14
N GLU A 228 7.77 7.20 20.14
CA GLU A 228 8.80 6.24 19.73
C GLU A 228 9.18 6.40 18.25
N MET A 229 8.20 6.65 17.36
CA MET A 229 8.46 6.96 15.95
C MET A 229 9.16 8.31 15.77
N GLY A 230 8.86 9.31 16.60
CA GLY A 230 9.51 10.63 16.58
C GLY A 230 10.94 10.61 17.14
N GLU A 231 11.29 9.61 17.96
CA GLU A 231 12.63 9.38 18.50
C GLU A 231 13.51 8.53 17.59
N ILE A 232 13.02 8.09 16.41
CA ILE A 232 13.88 7.51 15.37
C ILE A 232 14.86 8.61 14.93
N ASP A 233 16.03 8.57 15.57
CA ASP A 233 17.18 9.44 15.45
C ASP A 233 17.40 9.85 13.98
N LEU A 234 17.02 11.09 13.65
CA LEU A 234 17.31 11.77 12.38
C LEU A 234 18.81 12.10 12.33
N GLY A 235 19.64 11.05 12.44
CA GLY A 235 21.05 11.07 12.78
C GLY A 235 21.77 12.40 12.50
N SER A 236 22.12 13.10 13.58
CA SER A 236 23.11 14.19 13.57
C SER A 236 24.50 13.75 13.10
#